data_AF-A0A9D2N4Q3-F1
#
_entry.id   AF-A0A9D2N4Q3-F1
#
_cell.length_a   1.000
_cell.length_b   1.000
_cell.length_c   1.000
_cell.angle_alpha   90.00
_cell.angle_beta   90.00
_cell.angle_gamma   90.00
#
_symmetry.space_group_name_H-M   'P 1'
#
loop_
_entity.id
_entity.type
_entity.pdbx_description
1 polymer ?
#
loop_
_entity_poly.entity_id
_entity_poly.type
_entity_poly.pdbx_seq_one_letter_code
_entity_poly.pdbx_strand_id
1 'polypeptide(L)'
;MKFTVKGVCITLLVIFSGFLLLLLPSFIMGKVKNYLIARENREISRQEDHWVYNSTGRRFEYHDGSFIQNTSQEIDGVTYYFNEQGYVRTGWVQEKGVLYYRDSDGTPETGWFEDENGKYYLDENGSPRIGWADIDGKKYYFSSSGVMATGFTEIEGHQYLFMDDGSVSPGWMDKDGKRYYLDGNGAVSTGMKEIEGKTYFFREDGSMATGWITNNGSRCYMGEDGAMVTNAWIDEGSQRHYVGSDGKEQTGWITVNGKRYFLTPEGILADSGWMKQNDKWYFIDTDGSAKTGLFQSEGKWYYLTEDGKLQEGWVDSQGKRYYLANGQLMTGWRKIGDKQYYFNGDGTMATGWITIDGKSYFLKEDGSLDTSAIKKETAAQ
;
A
#
# COMPACT_ATOMS: atom_id res chain seq x y z
N MET A 1 47.83 39.67 -16.58
CA MET A 1 48.74 40.82 -16.73
C MET A 1 50.18 40.33 -16.52
N LYS A 2 50.87 40.01 -17.61
CA LYS A 2 52.33 39.75 -17.63
C LYS A 2 52.85 40.38 -18.92
N PHE A 3 53.80 41.30 -18.76
CA PHE A 3 54.45 42.04 -19.84
C PHE A 3 55.38 41.10 -20.60
N THR A 4 55.31 41.12 -21.94
CA THR A 4 56.37 40.57 -22.78
C THR A 4 56.84 41.64 -23.76
N VAL A 5 58.16 41.79 -23.79
CA VAL A 5 58.94 42.89 -24.33
C VAL A 5 58.84 42.96 -25.85
N LYS A 6 58.60 44.19 -26.36
CA LYS A 6 58.72 44.57 -27.76
C LYS A 6 60.17 44.53 -28.21
N GLY A 7 60.39 43.90 -29.36
CA GLY A 7 61.38 44.34 -30.34
C GLY A 7 62.70 43.58 -30.34
N VAL A 8 63.29 43.57 -31.53
CA VAL A 8 64.60 43.00 -31.91
C VAL A 8 64.54 41.53 -32.35
N CYS A 9 64.25 41.32 -33.64
CA CYS A 9 65.09 40.53 -34.56
C CYS A 9 64.52 40.54 -36.00
N ILE A 10 64.25 41.73 -36.56
CA ILE A 10 64.17 41.90 -38.02
C ILE A 10 65.58 42.23 -38.48
N THR A 11 66.43 41.23 -38.66
CA THR A 11 67.64 41.25 -39.51
C THR A 11 68.37 39.94 -39.31
N LEU A 12 67.99 38.88 -40.04
CA LEU A 12 68.90 37.81 -40.50
C LEU A 12 68.08 36.73 -41.24
N LEU A 13 67.73 36.96 -42.52
CA LEU A 13 67.68 35.94 -43.58
C LEU A 13 67.28 36.59 -44.93
N VAL A 14 68.10 37.51 -45.45
CA VAL A 14 68.04 37.91 -46.87
C VAL A 14 69.42 37.66 -47.48
N ILE A 15 69.87 36.41 -47.41
CA ILE A 15 70.99 35.92 -48.21
C ILE A 15 70.67 34.48 -48.60
N PHE A 16 69.76 34.30 -49.57
CA PHE A 16 69.81 33.30 -50.65
C PHE A 16 68.50 33.33 -51.47
N SER A 17 68.39 34.35 -52.31
CA SER A 17 67.66 34.38 -53.60
C SER A 17 67.66 35.82 -54.09
N GLY A 18 68.87 36.32 -54.35
CA GLY A 18 69.03 37.57 -55.08
C GLY A 18 68.32 37.46 -56.42
N PHE A 19 67.66 38.55 -56.79
CA PHE A 19 67.35 38.96 -58.17
C PHE A 19 65.94 38.77 -58.76
N LEU A 20 64.86 38.56 -57.99
CA LEU A 20 63.51 38.56 -58.61
C LEU A 20 62.36 39.20 -57.80
N LEU A 21 62.61 40.23 -56.97
CA LEU A 21 61.55 40.88 -56.17
C LEU A 21 61.49 42.41 -56.23
N LEU A 22 62.29 43.06 -57.08
CA LEU A 22 62.39 44.53 -57.13
C LEU A 22 61.42 45.25 -58.10
N LEU A 23 60.47 44.55 -58.72
CA LEU A 23 59.49 45.15 -59.65
C LEU A 23 58.06 44.64 -59.40
N LEU A 24 57.62 44.61 -58.14
CA LEU A 24 56.21 44.36 -57.83
C LEU A 24 55.57 45.64 -57.27
N PRO A 25 54.42 46.09 -57.82
CA PRO A 25 53.64 47.21 -57.28
C PRO A 25 53.44 47.09 -55.77
N SER A 26 53.47 48.20 -55.04
CA SER A 26 53.36 48.27 -53.56
C SER A 26 52.18 47.47 -52.97
N PHE A 27 51.10 47.30 -53.73
CA PHE A 27 49.96 46.44 -53.38
C PHE A 27 50.31 44.95 -53.29
N ILE A 28 51.17 44.44 -54.16
CA ILE A 28 51.64 43.05 -54.15
C ILE A 28 52.60 42.83 -52.98
N MET A 29 53.44 43.82 -52.65
CA MET A 29 54.36 43.76 -51.52
C MET A 29 53.62 43.71 -50.17
N GLY A 30 52.48 44.39 -50.05
CA GLY A 30 51.57 44.25 -48.91
C GLY A 30 50.96 42.84 -48.78
N LYS A 31 50.56 42.21 -49.90
CA LYS A 31 50.07 40.83 -49.91
C LYS A 31 51.16 39.81 -49.58
N VAL A 32 52.39 40.00 -50.07
CA VAL A 32 53.54 39.14 -49.77
C VAL A 32 53.97 39.29 -48.31
N LYS A 33 53.97 40.50 -47.75
CA LYS A 33 54.26 40.74 -46.33
C LYS A 33 53.19 40.12 -45.42
N ASN A 34 51.91 40.26 -45.76
CA ASN A 34 50.83 39.61 -45.04
C ASN A 34 50.87 38.08 -45.19
N TYR A 35 51.30 37.56 -46.34
CA TYR A 35 51.51 36.12 -46.57
C TYR A 35 52.70 35.58 -45.76
N LEU A 36 53.81 36.32 -45.68
CA LEU A 36 54.99 35.95 -44.89
C LEU A 36 54.71 36.04 -43.39
N ILE A 37 54.03 37.09 -42.92
CA ILE A 37 53.57 37.19 -41.51
C ILE A 37 52.55 36.08 -41.21
N ALA A 38 51.62 35.78 -42.13
CA ALA A 38 50.69 34.67 -41.95
C ALA A 38 51.40 33.31 -41.97
N ARG A 39 52.48 33.15 -42.75
CA ARG A 39 53.31 31.93 -42.80
C ARG A 39 54.20 31.79 -41.58
N GLU A 40 54.78 32.88 -41.11
CA GLU A 40 55.63 32.94 -39.92
C GLU A 40 54.79 32.74 -38.66
N ASN A 41 53.58 33.33 -38.57
CA ASN A 41 52.60 32.98 -37.55
C ASN A 41 52.14 31.52 -37.66
N ARG A 42 52.05 30.95 -38.87
CA ARG A 42 51.75 29.52 -39.12
C ARG A 42 52.92 28.60 -38.77
N GLU A 43 54.15 29.12 -38.71
CA GLU A 43 55.34 28.38 -38.28
C GLU A 43 55.64 28.58 -36.79
N ILE A 44 55.28 29.72 -36.20
CA ILE A 44 55.31 29.98 -34.75
C ILE A 44 54.17 29.23 -34.05
N SER A 45 52.97 29.14 -34.67
CA SER A 45 51.89 28.29 -34.15
C SER A 45 52.25 26.81 -34.14
N ARG A 46 53.28 26.38 -34.90
CA ARG A 46 53.81 25.01 -34.84
C ARG A 46 54.80 24.79 -33.70
N GLN A 47 55.11 25.80 -32.89
CA GLN A 47 56.05 25.67 -31.76
C GLN A 47 55.36 25.49 -30.40
N GLU A 48 54.03 25.65 -30.33
CA GLU A 48 53.24 25.43 -29.13
C GLU A 48 52.07 24.49 -29.44
N ASP A 49 51.59 23.78 -28.42
CA ASP A 49 50.42 22.92 -28.54
C ASP A 49 49.17 23.79 -28.75
N HIS A 50 48.31 23.45 -29.70
CA HIS A 50 47.23 24.34 -30.11
C HIS A 50 46.01 23.61 -30.67
N TRP A 51 44.87 24.31 -30.65
CA TRP A 51 43.64 23.86 -31.28
C TRP A 51 43.65 24.15 -32.79
N VAL A 52 43.27 23.13 -33.57
CA VAL A 52 43.06 23.22 -35.02
C VAL A 52 41.58 23.03 -35.33
N TYR A 53 41.01 23.92 -36.13
CA TYR A 53 39.60 23.95 -36.49
C TYR A 53 39.42 23.79 -38.00
N ASN A 54 38.51 22.91 -38.43
CA ASN A 54 38.16 22.72 -39.83
C ASN A 54 36.70 22.22 -39.98
N SER A 55 36.29 21.88 -41.20
CA SER A 55 34.93 21.41 -41.52
C SER A 55 34.55 20.09 -40.85
N THR A 56 35.52 19.30 -40.38
CA THR A 56 35.30 18.05 -39.67
C THR A 56 35.10 18.28 -38.17
N GLY A 57 35.59 19.39 -37.63
CA GLY A 57 35.49 19.75 -36.23
C GLY A 57 36.78 20.38 -35.71
N ARG A 58 37.05 20.21 -34.41
CA ARG A 58 38.29 20.68 -33.79
C ARG A 58 39.12 19.53 -33.23
N ARG A 59 40.44 19.68 -33.26
CA ARG A 59 41.43 18.76 -32.68
C ARG A 59 42.54 19.52 -31.98
N PHE A 60 43.25 18.87 -31.07
CA PHE A 60 44.41 19.45 -30.40
C PHE A 60 45.69 18.79 -30.96
N GLU A 61 46.57 19.61 -31.51
CA GLU A 61 47.85 19.18 -32.10
C GLU A 61 49.00 19.63 -31.19
N TYR A 62 49.88 18.70 -30.86
CA TYR A 62 51.13 18.98 -30.15
C TYR A 62 52.13 19.67 -31.08
N HIS A 63 53.11 20.37 -30.50
CA HIS A 63 54.16 21.07 -31.24
C HIS A 63 54.99 20.16 -32.18
N ASP A 64 55.00 18.84 -31.96
CA ASP A 64 55.67 17.85 -32.80
C ASP A 64 54.80 17.36 -33.98
N GLY A 65 53.56 17.85 -34.09
CA GLY A 65 52.57 17.48 -35.10
C GLY A 65 51.77 16.21 -34.78
N SER A 66 52.02 15.57 -33.64
CA SER A 66 51.17 14.49 -33.12
C SER A 66 49.86 15.04 -32.54
N PHE A 67 48.86 14.18 -32.35
CA PHE A 67 47.57 14.57 -31.81
C PHE A 67 46.96 13.46 -30.96
N ILE A 68 46.06 13.84 -30.06
CA ILE A 68 45.39 12.92 -29.12
C ILE A 68 44.38 12.07 -29.89
N GLN A 69 44.32 10.76 -29.62
CA GLN A 69 43.43 9.82 -30.31
C GLN A 69 42.82 8.81 -29.34
N ASN A 70 41.55 8.45 -29.57
CA ASN A 70 40.83 7.39 -28.85
C ASN A 70 40.89 7.47 -27.31
N THR A 71 40.94 8.68 -26.76
CA THR A 71 41.07 8.89 -25.31
C THR A 71 40.50 10.25 -24.91
N SER A 72 40.11 10.36 -23.65
CA SER A 72 39.90 11.66 -23.00
C SER A 72 41.23 12.32 -22.65
N GLN A 73 41.30 13.65 -22.76
CA GLN A 73 42.42 14.48 -22.30
C GLN A 73 41.90 15.81 -21.76
N GLU A 74 42.43 16.22 -20.61
CA GLU A 74 42.18 17.55 -20.05
C GLU A 74 43.07 18.58 -20.75
N ILE A 75 42.44 19.66 -21.25
CA ILE A 75 43.08 20.80 -21.89
C ILE A 75 42.43 22.05 -21.30
N ASP A 76 43.26 22.93 -20.72
CA ASP A 76 42.84 24.18 -20.08
C ASP A 76 41.72 23.98 -19.02
N GLY A 77 41.79 22.88 -18.26
CA GLY A 77 40.83 22.55 -17.21
C GLY A 77 39.51 21.93 -17.71
N VAL A 78 39.41 21.59 -19.00
CA VAL A 78 38.24 20.92 -19.59
C VAL A 78 38.66 19.59 -20.20
N THR A 79 37.94 18.52 -19.87
CA THR A 79 38.19 17.18 -20.43
C THR A 79 37.43 16.97 -21.73
N TYR A 80 38.16 16.72 -22.81
CA TYR A 80 37.62 16.43 -24.14
C TYR A 80 37.89 14.98 -24.52
N TYR A 81 36.93 14.33 -25.19
CA TYR A 81 37.13 13.00 -25.77
C TYR A 81 37.47 13.11 -27.26
N PHE A 82 38.57 12.50 -27.67
CA PHE A 82 39.07 12.53 -29.05
C PHE A 82 38.86 11.18 -29.73
N ASN A 83 38.35 11.20 -30.97
CA ASN A 83 38.18 9.99 -31.78
C ASN A 83 39.51 9.49 -32.37
N GLU A 84 39.46 8.44 -33.20
CA GLU A 84 40.64 7.87 -33.85
C GLU A 84 41.36 8.87 -34.77
N GLN A 85 40.64 9.80 -35.38
CA GLN A 85 41.21 10.85 -36.23
C GLN A 85 41.65 12.10 -35.45
N GLY A 86 41.53 12.05 -34.12
CA GLY A 86 41.90 13.10 -33.20
C GLY A 86 40.95 14.28 -33.10
N TYR A 87 39.73 14.16 -33.62
CA TYR A 87 38.70 15.21 -33.49
C TYR A 87 37.89 15.01 -32.21
N VAL A 88 37.54 16.13 -31.58
CA VAL A 88 36.66 16.15 -30.40
C VAL A 88 35.29 15.60 -30.77
N ARG A 89 34.77 14.71 -29.93
CA ARG A 89 33.42 14.16 -30.04
C ARG A 89 32.43 14.92 -29.17
N THR A 90 31.20 14.99 -29.65
CA THR A 90 30.03 15.55 -28.98
C THR A 90 28.94 14.49 -28.84
N GLY A 91 27.94 14.73 -27.99
CA GLY A 91 26.90 13.78 -27.61
C GLY A 91 27.42 12.65 -26.72
N TRP A 92 26.73 11.51 -26.73
CA TRP A 92 27.13 10.32 -25.99
C TRP A 92 28.45 9.72 -26.53
N VAL A 93 29.44 9.59 -25.66
CA VAL A 93 30.72 8.93 -25.91
C VAL A 93 30.94 7.83 -24.87
N GLN A 94 31.60 6.74 -25.28
CA GLN A 94 31.93 5.63 -24.39
C GLN A 94 33.44 5.46 -24.32
N GLU A 95 33.98 5.46 -23.10
CA GLU A 95 35.40 5.26 -22.85
C GLU A 95 35.59 4.21 -21.76
N LYS A 96 36.31 3.13 -22.08
CA LYS A 96 36.60 2.01 -21.17
C LYS A 96 35.34 1.45 -20.47
N GLY A 97 34.20 1.47 -21.17
CA GLY A 97 32.92 0.97 -20.67
C GLY A 97 32.05 2.01 -19.95
N VAL A 98 32.56 3.22 -19.68
CA VAL A 98 31.82 4.30 -19.02
C VAL A 98 31.27 5.28 -20.07
N LEU A 99 30.02 5.70 -19.91
CA LEU A 99 29.37 6.69 -20.77
C LEU A 99 29.65 8.10 -20.27
N TYR A 100 29.80 9.03 -21.21
CA TYR A 100 29.89 10.46 -20.93
C TYR A 100 29.07 11.22 -21.97
N TYR A 101 28.40 12.29 -21.56
CA TYR A 101 27.78 13.22 -22.49
C TYR A 101 28.68 14.44 -22.70
N ARG A 102 28.82 14.85 -23.95
CA ARG A 102 29.60 16.02 -24.37
C ARG A 102 28.70 17.00 -25.10
N ASP A 103 28.73 18.26 -24.71
CA ASP A 103 27.97 19.32 -25.36
C ASP A 103 28.37 19.52 -26.83
N SER A 104 27.62 20.37 -27.53
CA SER A 104 27.91 20.73 -28.92
C SER A 104 29.30 21.35 -29.13
N ASP A 105 29.88 21.95 -28.09
CA ASP A 105 31.24 22.47 -28.07
C ASP A 105 32.22 21.49 -27.41
N GLY A 106 31.84 20.25 -27.13
CA GLY A 106 32.68 19.18 -26.60
C GLY A 106 32.97 19.24 -25.10
N THR A 107 32.46 20.23 -24.36
CA THR A 107 32.60 20.23 -22.88
C THR A 107 31.73 19.15 -22.25
N PRO A 108 31.99 18.72 -21.00
CA PRO A 108 31.07 17.87 -20.26
C PRO A 108 29.74 18.60 -19.97
N GLU A 109 28.61 17.98 -20.30
CA GLU A 109 27.30 18.41 -19.78
C GLU A 109 27.15 17.93 -18.33
N THR A 110 26.52 18.72 -17.46
CA THR A 110 26.42 18.40 -16.02
C THR A 110 25.02 18.64 -15.47
N GLY A 111 24.65 17.92 -14.42
CA GLY A 111 23.32 18.03 -13.79
C GLY A 111 22.22 17.30 -14.57
N TRP A 112 21.00 17.82 -14.50
CA TRP A 112 19.84 17.19 -15.12
C TRP A 112 19.89 17.29 -16.64
N PHE A 113 19.93 16.15 -17.32
CA PHE A 113 19.93 16.02 -18.77
C PHE A 113 18.78 15.12 -19.22
N GLU A 114 18.16 15.39 -20.37
CA GLU A 114 17.05 14.58 -20.90
C GLU A 114 17.21 14.37 -22.40
N ASP A 115 17.02 13.14 -22.84
CA ASP A 115 16.93 12.77 -24.24
C ASP A 115 15.75 11.82 -24.51
N GLU A 116 15.67 11.26 -25.72
CA GLU A 116 14.58 10.36 -26.13
C GLU A 116 14.47 9.07 -25.29
N ASN A 117 15.53 8.69 -24.58
CA ASN A 117 15.55 7.50 -23.72
C ASN A 117 15.13 7.81 -22.28
N GLY A 118 15.11 9.08 -21.89
CA GLY A 118 14.65 9.54 -20.58
C GLY A 118 15.58 10.57 -19.95
N LYS A 119 15.48 10.69 -18.62
CA LYS A 119 16.18 11.70 -17.83
C LYS A 119 17.39 11.10 -17.11
N TYR A 120 18.46 11.87 -17.00
CA TYR A 120 19.75 11.51 -16.42
C TYR A 120 20.18 12.58 -15.42
N TYR A 121 21.08 12.23 -14.52
CA TYR A 121 21.86 13.19 -13.75
C TYR A 121 23.33 12.99 -14.03
N LEU A 122 23.96 13.94 -14.72
CA LEU A 122 25.35 13.88 -15.16
C LEU A 122 26.27 14.51 -14.11
N ASP A 123 27.30 13.78 -13.71
CA ASP A 123 28.36 14.27 -12.83
C ASP A 123 29.22 15.34 -13.52
N GLU A 124 30.14 15.98 -12.79
CA GLU A 124 30.99 17.07 -13.29
C GLU A 124 31.81 16.69 -14.55
N ASN A 125 32.07 15.39 -14.76
CA ASN A 125 32.79 14.89 -15.92
C ASN A 125 31.89 14.46 -17.08
N GLY A 126 30.57 14.62 -16.95
CA GLY A 126 29.54 14.23 -17.92
C GLY A 126 29.10 12.76 -17.86
N SER A 127 29.57 11.98 -16.89
CA SER A 127 29.11 10.60 -16.68
C SER A 127 27.75 10.58 -15.99
N PRO A 128 26.78 9.75 -16.41
CA PRO A 128 25.51 9.64 -15.71
C PRO A 128 25.68 8.90 -14.37
N ARG A 129 24.92 9.35 -13.36
CA ARG A 129 24.71 8.61 -12.11
C ARG A 129 24.05 7.26 -12.42
N ILE A 130 24.43 6.26 -11.63
CA ILE A 130 23.83 4.91 -11.65
C ILE A 130 23.48 4.50 -10.23
N GLY A 131 22.41 3.72 -10.07
CA GLY A 131 21.89 3.31 -8.77
C GLY A 131 21.25 4.45 -7.98
N TRP A 132 21.25 4.30 -6.66
CA TRP A 132 20.66 5.27 -5.74
C TRP A 132 21.47 6.56 -5.64
N ALA A 133 20.80 7.71 -5.68
CA ALA A 133 21.43 9.01 -5.49
C ALA A 133 20.51 9.98 -4.72
N ASP A 134 21.11 10.77 -3.83
CA ASP A 134 20.47 11.90 -3.16
C ASP A 134 20.86 13.20 -3.87
N ILE A 135 19.88 13.89 -4.44
CA ILE A 135 20.06 15.11 -5.21
C ILE A 135 19.07 16.13 -4.65
N ASP A 136 19.59 17.27 -4.18
CA ASP A 136 18.78 18.37 -3.60
C ASP A 136 17.81 17.93 -2.48
N GLY A 137 18.23 16.95 -1.67
CA GLY A 137 17.43 16.40 -0.56
C GLY A 137 16.32 15.42 -0.98
N LYS A 138 16.26 15.04 -2.26
CA LYS A 138 15.37 14.00 -2.79
C LYS A 138 16.17 12.77 -3.19
N LYS A 139 15.56 11.60 -3.02
CA LYS A 139 16.16 10.31 -3.35
C LYS A 139 15.67 9.83 -4.71
N TYR A 140 16.60 9.42 -5.57
CA TYR A 140 16.38 8.96 -6.94
C TYR A 140 17.05 7.60 -7.15
N TYR A 141 16.60 6.89 -8.18
CA TYR A 141 17.32 5.72 -8.68
C TYR A 141 17.56 5.85 -10.17
N PHE A 142 18.77 5.56 -10.61
CA PHE A 142 19.16 5.52 -12.01
C PHE A 142 19.50 4.09 -12.39
N SER A 143 18.99 3.63 -13.53
CA SER A 143 19.25 2.28 -14.04
C SER A 143 20.74 2.09 -14.37
N SER A 144 21.12 0.88 -14.79
CA SER A 144 22.49 0.63 -15.28
C SER A 144 22.85 1.40 -16.55
N SER A 145 21.86 1.91 -17.30
CA SER A 145 22.08 2.83 -18.43
C SER A 145 22.09 4.30 -18.03
N GLY A 146 21.87 4.61 -16.74
CA GLY A 146 21.82 5.97 -16.20
C GLY A 146 20.46 6.66 -16.33
N VAL A 147 19.44 5.98 -16.86
CA VAL A 147 18.08 6.54 -16.97
C VAL A 147 17.40 6.52 -15.61
N MET A 148 16.84 7.65 -15.21
CA MET A 148 16.11 7.84 -13.96
C MET A 148 14.83 7.00 -13.94
N ALA A 149 14.61 6.28 -12.84
CA ALA A 149 13.39 5.53 -12.60
C ALA A 149 12.19 6.46 -12.33
N THR A 150 11.03 6.08 -12.85
CA THR A 150 9.73 6.70 -12.59
C THR A 150 8.67 5.59 -12.45
N GLY A 151 7.60 5.86 -11.71
CA GLY A 151 6.53 4.88 -11.49
C GLY A 151 7.01 3.63 -10.72
N PHE A 152 6.33 2.50 -10.98
CA PHE A 152 6.68 1.22 -10.34
C PHE A 152 7.98 0.67 -10.92
N THR A 153 8.98 0.46 -10.07
CA THR A 153 10.28 -0.08 -10.45
C THR A 153 10.71 -1.14 -9.45
N GLU A 154 11.13 -2.31 -9.94
CA GLU A 154 11.72 -3.35 -9.11
C GLU A 154 13.22 -3.14 -8.95
N ILE A 155 13.70 -3.11 -7.71
CA ILE A 155 15.12 -2.97 -7.38
C ILE A 155 15.44 -4.01 -6.31
N GLU A 156 16.34 -4.94 -6.62
CA GLU A 156 16.78 -6.01 -5.70
C GLU A 156 15.61 -6.79 -5.07
N GLY A 157 14.59 -7.12 -5.87
CA GLY A 157 13.40 -7.87 -5.43
C GLY A 157 12.38 -7.06 -4.64
N HIS A 158 12.57 -5.75 -4.51
CA HIS A 158 11.63 -4.85 -3.84
C HIS A 158 11.02 -3.88 -4.85
N GLN A 159 9.69 -3.71 -4.78
CA GLN A 159 8.99 -2.72 -5.60
C GLN A 159 9.10 -1.34 -4.97
N TYR A 160 9.38 -0.33 -5.77
CA TYR A 160 9.40 1.08 -5.39
C TYR A 160 8.41 1.85 -6.27
N LEU A 161 7.82 2.91 -5.72
CA LEU A 161 6.96 3.81 -6.49
C LEU A 161 7.61 5.21 -6.55
N PHE A 162 8.29 5.47 -7.66
CA PHE A 162 8.87 6.77 -7.96
C PHE A 162 7.81 7.72 -8.54
N MET A 163 7.86 8.98 -8.12
CA MET A 163 6.98 10.03 -8.66
C MET A 163 7.39 10.40 -10.10
N ASP A 164 6.58 11.21 -10.77
CA ASP A 164 6.86 11.65 -12.15
C ASP A 164 8.14 12.49 -12.24
N ASP A 165 8.52 13.17 -11.15
CA ASP A 165 9.79 13.88 -11.06
C ASP A 165 10.99 12.95 -10.77
N GLY A 166 10.74 11.64 -10.60
CA GLY A 166 11.71 10.58 -10.32
C GLY A 166 12.08 10.39 -8.87
N SER A 167 11.52 11.18 -7.94
CA SER A 167 11.87 11.04 -6.54
C SER A 167 11.01 9.99 -5.82
N VAL A 168 11.56 9.38 -4.78
CA VAL A 168 10.84 8.46 -3.87
C VAL A 168 10.94 8.94 -2.44
N SER A 169 9.86 8.78 -1.68
CA SER A 169 9.80 9.15 -0.26
C SER A 169 8.91 8.17 0.52
N PRO A 170 9.27 7.82 1.78
CA PRO A 170 8.42 7.03 2.65
C PRO A 170 7.04 7.67 2.90
N GLY A 171 6.06 6.82 3.24
CA GLY A 171 4.74 7.24 3.66
C GLY A 171 3.63 6.91 2.66
N TRP A 172 2.48 7.55 2.85
CA TRP A 172 1.30 7.35 2.02
C TRP A 172 1.46 7.98 0.63
N MET A 173 1.09 7.22 -0.40
CA MET A 173 1.12 7.67 -1.79
C MET A 173 -0.16 7.26 -2.51
N ASP A 174 -0.71 8.16 -3.32
CA ASP A 174 -1.86 7.90 -4.18
C ASP A 174 -1.43 7.84 -5.64
N LYS A 175 -1.86 6.81 -6.35
CA LYS A 175 -1.61 6.64 -7.79
C LYS A 175 -2.78 5.90 -8.43
N ASP A 176 -3.29 6.43 -9.53
CA ASP A 176 -4.37 5.82 -10.32
C ASP A 176 -5.62 5.45 -9.50
N GLY A 177 -5.98 6.30 -8.51
CA GLY A 177 -7.11 6.07 -7.61
C GLY A 177 -6.89 4.97 -6.56
N LYS A 178 -5.68 4.42 -6.46
CA LYS A 178 -5.26 3.47 -5.44
C LYS A 178 -4.29 4.13 -4.47
N ARG A 179 -4.31 3.63 -3.23
CA ARG A 179 -3.45 4.12 -2.16
C ARG A 179 -2.39 3.07 -1.80
N TYR A 180 -1.17 3.52 -1.57
CA TYR A 180 0.02 2.72 -1.28
C TYR A 180 0.70 3.25 -0.03
N TYR A 181 1.49 2.41 0.64
CA TYR A 181 2.37 2.84 1.72
C TYR A 181 3.80 2.42 1.44
N LEU A 182 4.68 3.42 1.34
CA LEU A 182 6.10 3.25 1.14
C LEU A 182 6.76 3.17 2.52
N ASP A 183 7.51 2.11 2.77
CA ASP A 183 8.20 1.92 4.05
C ASP A 183 9.34 2.93 4.25
N GLY A 184 10.05 2.85 5.37
CA GLY A 184 11.15 3.78 5.69
C GLY A 184 12.29 3.83 4.64
N ASN A 185 12.40 2.82 3.79
CA ASN A 185 13.39 2.78 2.70
C ASN A 185 12.81 3.25 1.36
N GLY A 186 11.49 3.48 1.30
CA GLY A 186 10.75 3.82 0.09
C GLY A 186 10.19 2.59 -0.65
N ALA A 187 10.27 1.39 -0.09
CA ALA A 187 9.74 0.19 -0.72
C ALA A 187 8.23 0.09 -0.50
N VAL A 188 7.49 -0.38 -1.52
CA VAL A 188 6.05 -0.56 -1.47
C VAL A 188 5.70 -1.68 -0.50
N SER A 189 4.85 -1.37 0.48
CA SER A 189 4.40 -2.34 1.49
C SER A 189 3.41 -3.34 0.92
N THR A 190 3.50 -4.58 1.41
CA THR A 190 2.54 -5.67 1.16
C THR A 190 2.16 -6.35 2.48
N GLY A 191 1.02 -7.04 2.50
CA GLY A 191 0.48 -7.75 3.66
C GLY A 191 -0.07 -6.82 4.75
N MET A 192 -0.23 -7.37 5.96
CA MET A 192 -0.67 -6.62 7.13
C MET A 192 0.44 -5.69 7.64
N LYS A 193 0.10 -4.41 7.85
CA LYS A 193 1.01 -3.40 8.40
C LYS A 193 0.30 -2.56 9.45
N GLU A 194 1.00 -2.28 10.54
CA GLU A 194 0.55 -1.28 11.51
C GLU A 194 1.18 0.06 11.18
N ILE A 195 0.35 1.07 11.00
CA ILE A 195 0.73 2.44 10.64
C ILE A 195 -0.05 3.37 11.57
N GLU A 196 0.65 4.15 12.38
CA GLU A 196 0.05 5.11 13.33
C GLU A 196 -1.03 4.49 14.25
N GLY A 197 -0.80 3.25 14.71
CA GLY A 197 -1.72 2.54 15.61
C GLY A 197 -2.97 1.95 14.93
N LYS A 198 -3.05 2.03 13.60
CA LYS A 198 -4.09 1.37 12.80
C LYS A 198 -3.47 0.25 11.97
N THR A 199 -4.17 -0.88 11.84
CA THR A 199 -3.75 -1.98 10.98
C THR A 199 -4.37 -1.83 9.59
N TYR A 200 -3.55 -1.96 8.56
CA TYR A 200 -3.91 -1.92 7.15
C TYR A 200 -3.49 -3.22 6.47
N PHE A 201 -4.16 -3.56 5.37
CA PHE A 201 -3.75 -4.67 4.52
C PHE A 201 -3.41 -4.12 3.13
N PHE A 202 -2.20 -4.40 2.66
CA PHE A 202 -1.76 -4.08 1.30
C PHE A 202 -1.71 -5.37 0.48
N ARG A 203 -2.36 -5.36 -0.68
CA ARG A 203 -2.40 -6.52 -1.59
C ARG A 203 -1.01 -6.77 -2.20
N GLU A 204 -0.86 -7.86 -2.94
CA GLU A 204 0.40 -8.20 -3.61
C GLU A 204 0.84 -7.11 -4.62
N ASP A 205 -0.10 -6.41 -5.25
CA ASP A 205 0.18 -5.26 -6.12
C ASP A 205 0.53 -3.98 -5.34
N GLY A 206 0.63 -4.05 -4.02
CA GLY A 206 0.91 -2.94 -3.11
C GLY A 206 -0.30 -2.06 -2.78
N SER A 207 -1.45 -2.26 -3.43
CA SER A 207 -2.63 -1.42 -3.19
C SER A 207 -3.26 -1.72 -1.83
N MET A 208 -3.63 -0.66 -1.11
CA MET A 208 -4.36 -0.76 0.14
C MET A 208 -5.73 -1.41 -0.10
N ALA A 209 -6.10 -2.37 0.75
CA ALA A 209 -7.39 -3.02 0.70
C ALA A 209 -8.45 -2.29 1.52
N THR A 210 -9.67 -2.35 0.99
CA THR A 210 -10.93 -2.02 1.64
C THR A 210 -11.87 -3.21 1.47
N GLY A 211 -12.87 -3.33 2.33
CA GLY A 211 -13.78 -4.46 2.37
C GLY A 211 -13.15 -5.74 2.93
N TRP A 212 -13.75 -6.89 2.61
CA TRP A 212 -13.28 -8.18 3.07
C TRP A 212 -11.96 -8.60 2.43
N ILE A 213 -11.05 -9.11 3.27
CA ILE A 213 -9.81 -9.77 2.85
C ILE A 213 -9.68 -11.11 3.53
N THR A 214 -8.82 -11.98 2.99
CA THR A 214 -8.40 -13.22 3.65
C THR A 214 -6.92 -13.14 3.95
N ASN A 215 -6.56 -13.25 5.23
CA ASN A 215 -5.17 -13.26 5.70
C ASN A 215 -4.92 -14.54 6.48
N ASN A 216 -4.00 -15.39 6.00
CA ASN A 216 -3.65 -16.67 6.63
C ASN A 216 -4.87 -17.55 6.96
N GLY A 217 -5.83 -17.61 6.04
CA GLY A 217 -7.06 -18.41 6.19
C GLY A 217 -8.14 -17.79 7.09
N SER A 218 -7.90 -16.62 7.68
CA SER A 218 -8.92 -15.88 8.43
C SER A 218 -9.46 -14.71 7.59
N ARG A 219 -10.77 -14.51 7.59
CA ARG A 219 -11.38 -13.32 6.97
C ARG A 219 -11.33 -12.14 7.93
N CYS A 220 -10.97 -10.97 7.44
CA CYS A 220 -11.02 -9.70 8.17
C CYS A 220 -11.69 -8.65 7.30
N TYR A 221 -12.20 -7.58 7.92
CA TYR A 221 -12.82 -6.47 7.20
C TYR A 221 -11.99 -5.20 7.34
N MET A 222 -11.60 -4.62 6.21
CA MET A 222 -10.92 -3.34 6.12
C MET A 222 -11.96 -2.25 5.85
N GLY A 223 -12.02 -1.22 6.69
CA GLY A 223 -12.95 -0.10 6.52
C GLY A 223 -12.70 0.69 5.24
N GLU A 224 -13.56 1.68 4.96
CA GLU A 224 -13.41 2.57 3.80
C GLU A 224 -12.11 3.38 3.85
N ASP A 225 -11.64 3.72 5.06
CA ASP A 225 -10.34 4.37 5.27
C ASP A 225 -9.16 3.39 5.19
N GLY A 226 -9.43 2.11 4.95
CA GLY A 226 -8.48 1.01 4.89
C GLY A 226 -8.07 0.45 6.25
N ALA A 227 -8.53 1.02 7.37
CA ALA A 227 -8.19 0.52 8.69
C ALA A 227 -8.99 -0.75 9.03
N MET A 228 -8.35 -1.74 9.64
CA MET A 228 -9.00 -2.99 10.03
C MET A 228 -10.06 -2.73 11.09
N VAL A 229 -11.28 -3.17 10.82
CA VAL A 229 -12.40 -3.07 11.77
C VAL A 229 -12.30 -4.20 12.80
N THR A 230 -12.54 -3.87 14.06
CA THR A 230 -12.53 -4.84 15.17
C THR A 230 -13.76 -4.68 16.05
N ASN A 231 -14.19 -5.79 16.67
CA ASN A 231 -15.29 -5.86 17.64
C ASN A 231 -16.59 -5.16 17.16
N ALA A 232 -16.99 -5.43 15.92
CA ALA A 232 -18.08 -4.72 15.26
C ALA A 232 -18.89 -5.61 14.32
N TRP A 233 -20.16 -5.22 14.14
CA TRP A 233 -21.01 -5.76 13.08
C TRP A 233 -20.64 -5.14 11.74
N ILE A 234 -20.60 -5.98 10.70
CA ILE A 234 -20.36 -5.59 9.31
C ILE A 234 -21.60 -5.95 8.51
N ASP A 235 -22.22 -4.94 7.90
CA ASP A 235 -23.41 -5.10 7.06
C ASP A 235 -23.01 -5.13 5.58
N GLU A 236 -23.33 -6.22 4.90
CA GLU A 236 -23.10 -6.40 3.46
C GLU A 236 -24.43 -6.77 2.78
N GLY A 237 -25.12 -5.75 2.27
CA GLY A 237 -26.46 -5.93 1.72
C GLY A 237 -27.45 -6.39 2.79
N SER A 238 -28.01 -7.59 2.63
CA SER A 238 -28.92 -8.21 3.61
C SER A 238 -28.21 -9.15 4.59
N GLN A 239 -26.91 -9.35 4.44
CA GLN A 239 -26.12 -10.23 5.29
C GLN A 239 -25.39 -9.39 6.34
N ARG A 240 -25.34 -9.90 7.56
CA ARG A 240 -24.69 -9.25 8.70
C ARG A 240 -23.67 -10.21 9.29
N HIS A 241 -22.44 -9.76 9.42
CA HIS A 241 -21.30 -10.52 9.94
C HIS A 241 -20.76 -9.83 11.20
N TYR A 242 -19.93 -10.52 11.98
CA TYR A 242 -19.24 -9.90 13.12
C TYR A 242 -17.75 -10.17 13.06
N VAL A 243 -16.94 -9.13 13.25
CA VAL A 243 -15.49 -9.25 13.44
C VAL A 243 -15.15 -9.12 14.92
N GLY A 244 -14.30 -10.01 15.41
CA GLY A 244 -13.88 -10.06 16.81
C GLY A 244 -12.91 -8.94 17.17
N SER A 245 -12.46 -8.95 18.43
CA SER A 245 -11.45 -7.99 18.91
C SER A 245 -10.09 -8.13 18.22
N ASP A 246 -9.80 -9.32 17.65
CA ASP A 246 -8.62 -9.60 16.83
C ASP A 246 -8.83 -9.27 15.34
N GLY A 247 -9.98 -8.68 14.98
CA GLY A 247 -10.36 -8.32 13.61
C GLY A 247 -10.82 -9.47 12.74
N LYS A 248 -10.85 -10.71 13.26
CA LYS A 248 -11.24 -11.88 12.48
C LYS A 248 -12.75 -12.08 12.52
N GLU A 249 -13.30 -12.47 11.37
CA GLU A 249 -14.68 -12.90 11.24
C GLU A 249 -14.98 -14.03 12.23
N GLN A 250 -16.06 -13.85 13.00
CA GLN A 250 -16.52 -14.84 13.96
C GLN A 250 -17.52 -15.78 13.31
N THR A 251 -17.57 -17.01 13.82
CA THR A 251 -18.60 -18.01 13.49
C THR A 251 -19.13 -18.63 14.77
N GLY A 252 -20.30 -19.25 14.70
CA GLY A 252 -20.92 -19.88 15.86
C GLY A 252 -21.54 -18.87 16.83
N TRP A 253 -21.61 -19.27 18.11
CA TRP A 253 -22.21 -18.43 19.15
C TRP A 253 -21.25 -17.33 19.59
N ILE A 254 -21.68 -16.08 19.48
CA ILE A 254 -20.98 -14.90 20.01
C ILE A 254 -21.83 -14.17 21.04
N THR A 255 -21.20 -13.38 21.91
CA THR A 255 -21.88 -12.50 22.85
C THR A 255 -21.47 -11.05 22.59
N VAL A 256 -22.44 -10.19 22.34
CA VAL A 256 -22.23 -8.75 22.08
C VAL A 256 -23.17 -7.97 22.96
N ASN A 257 -22.63 -7.12 23.84
CA ASN A 257 -23.41 -6.30 24.80
C ASN A 257 -24.40 -7.12 25.64
N GLY A 258 -23.98 -8.31 26.11
CA GLY A 258 -24.79 -9.19 26.95
C GLY A 258 -25.87 -9.99 26.19
N LYS A 259 -26.03 -9.79 24.88
CA LYS A 259 -26.93 -10.58 24.03
C LYS A 259 -26.13 -11.64 23.26
N ARG A 260 -26.73 -12.80 23.06
CA ARG A 260 -26.12 -13.90 22.29
C ARG A 260 -26.64 -13.92 20.87
N TYR A 261 -25.75 -14.14 19.92
CA TYR A 261 -26.07 -14.23 18.49
C TYR A 261 -25.42 -15.49 17.93
N PHE A 262 -26.04 -16.09 16.92
CA PHE A 262 -25.45 -17.20 16.20
C PHE A 262 -25.07 -16.77 14.80
N LEU A 263 -23.79 -16.94 14.45
CA LEU A 263 -23.27 -16.79 13.11
C LEU A 263 -23.12 -18.17 12.48
N THR A 264 -23.56 -18.35 11.24
CA THR A 264 -23.41 -19.61 10.50
C THR A 264 -21.93 -19.94 10.27
N PRO A 265 -21.58 -21.15 9.81
CA PRO A 265 -20.22 -21.47 9.40
C PRO A 265 -19.65 -20.52 8.33
N GLU A 266 -20.52 -19.87 7.54
CA GLU A 266 -20.19 -18.85 6.55
C GLU A 266 -20.07 -17.43 7.15
N GLY A 267 -20.22 -17.28 8.48
CA GLY A 267 -20.07 -16.00 9.19
C GLY A 267 -21.32 -15.11 9.21
N ILE A 268 -22.43 -15.57 8.62
CA ILE A 268 -23.67 -14.80 8.46
C ILE A 268 -24.52 -14.92 9.72
N LEU A 269 -25.10 -13.82 10.19
CA LEU A 269 -26.07 -13.81 11.29
C LEU A 269 -27.30 -14.67 10.95
N ALA A 270 -27.67 -15.55 11.88
CA ALA A 270 -28.84 -16.41 11.74
C ALA A 270 -30.14 -15.61 11.54
N ASP A 271 -31.01 -16.11 10.67
CA ASP A 271 -32.35 -15.57 10.46
C ASP A 271 -33.19 -15.64 11.75
N SER A 272 -34.13 -14.71 11.87
CA SER A 272 -35.12 -14.72 12.95
C SER A 272 -36.02 -15.95 12.88
N GLY A 273 -36.40 -16.49 14.03
CA GLY A 273 -37.30 -17.64 14.16
C GLY A 273 -36.65 -18.83 14.87
N TRP A 274 -37.28 -20.00 14.72
CA TRP A 274 -36.79 -21.24 15.32
C TRP A 274 -35.53 -21.74 14.60
N MET A 275 -34.47 -21.94 15.37
CA MET A 275 -33.20 -22.46 14.88
C MET A 275 -32.83 -23.74 15.65
N LYS A 276 -32.46 -24.81 14.94
CA LYS A 276 -31.98 -26.06 15.56
C LYS A 276 -30.47 -26.17 15.39
N GLN A 277 -29.75 -26.38 16.50
CA GLN A 277 -28.31 -26.61 16.51
C GLN A 277 -27.96 -27.69 17.53
N ASN A 278 -27.20 -28.72 17.13
CA ASN A 278 -26.77 -29.83 17.99
C ASN A 278 -27.92 -30.46 18.80
N ASP A 279 -29.04 -30.76 18.13
CA ASP A 279 -30.27 -31.29 18.74
C ASP A 279 -30.94 -30.43 19.81
N LYS A 280 -30.59 -29.14 19.88
CA LYS A 280 -31.26 -28.15 20.73
C LYS A 280 -31.92 -27.08 19.86
N TRP A 281 -33.12 -26.69 20.25
CA TRP A 281 -33.85 -25.60 19.63
C TRP A 281 -33.53 -24.29 20.34
N TYR A 282 -33.42 -23.23 19.56
CA TYR A 282 -33.24 -21.85 19.97
C TYR A 282 -34.29 -21.02 19.24
N PHE A 283 -34.61 -19.84 19.77
CA PHE A 283 -35.44 -18.88 19.05
C PHE A 283 -34.64 -17.59 18.87
N ILE A 284 -34.40 -17.21 17.62
CA ILE A 284 -33.69 -15.99 17.22
C ILE A 284 -34.73 -14.88 17.04
N ASP A 285 -34.54 -13.77 17.75
CA ASP A 285 -35.41 -12.60 17.66
C ASP A 285 -35.14 -11.82 16.36
N THR A 286 -36.01 -10.85 16.06
CA THR A 286 -35.91 -9.97 14.89
C THR A 286 -34.64 -9.11 14.86
N ASP A 287 -34.02 -8.86 16.02
CA ASP A 287 -32.72 -8.18 16.12
C ASP A 287 -31.52 -9.15 15.97
N GLY A 288 -31.78 -10.44 15.73
CA GLY A 288 -30.80 -11.51 15.62
C GLY A 288 -30.33 -12.10 16.95
N SER A 289 -30.76 -11.57 18.08
CA SER A 289 -30.37 -12.11 19.39
C SER A 289 -31.19 -13.34 19.76
N ALA A 290 -30.59 -14.30 20.46
CA ALA A 290 -31.31 -15.47 20.97
C ALA A 290 -32.19 -15.08 22.17
N LYS A 291 -33.47 -15.46 22.13
CA LYS A 291 -34.39 -15.33 23.26
C LYS A 291 -33.96 -16.21 24.43
N THR A 292 -34.21 -15.72 25.63
CA THR A 292 -34.09 -16.44 26.89
C THR A 292 -35.36 -16.23 27.72
N GLY A 293 -35.65 -17.15 28.63
CA GLY A 293 -36.82 -17.08 29.49
C GLY A 293 -38.14 -17.40 28.77
N LEU A 294 -39.24 -16.98 29.40
CA LEU A 294 -40.60 -17.19 28.91
C LEU A 294 -40.93 -16.21 27.78
N PHE A 295 -41.39 -16.71 26.64
CA PHE A 295 -41.83 -15.87 25.52
C PHE A 295 -42.96 -16.52 24.73
N GLN A 296 -43.68 -15.73 23.94
CA GLN A 296 -44.78 -16.19 23.10
C GLN A 296 -44.40 -16.12 21.62
N SER A 297 -44.76 -17.15 20.87
CA SER A 297 -44.65 -17.21 19.41
C SER A 297 -45.86 -17.96 18.84
N GLU A 298 -46.49 -17.40 17.80
CA GLU A 298 -47.69 -17.98 17.15
C GLU A 298 -48.80 -18.37 18.16
N GLY A 299 -49.03 -17.54 19.18
CA GLY A 299 -50.05 -17.77 20.21
C GLY A 299 -49.68 -18.83 21.26
N LYS A 300 -48.53 -19.49 21.13
CA LYS A 300 -48.05 -20.52 22.06
C LYS A 300 -46.91 -19.97 22.91
N TRP A 301 -46.85 -20.40 24.15
CA TRP A 301 -45.80 -20.00 25.10
C TRP A 301 -44.71 -21.06 25.16
N TYR A 302 -43.48 -20.60 25.28
CA TYR A 302 -42.27 -21.41 25.29
C TYR A 302 -41.32 -20.87 26.35
N TYR A 303 -40.38 -21.70 26.79
CA TYR A 303 -39.32 -21.28 27.71
C TYR A 303 -37.96 -21.66 27.16
N LEU A 304 -37.08 -20.67 27.01
CA LEU A 304 -35.67 -20.88 26.67
C LEU A 304 -34.84 -20.72 27.94
N THR A 305 -33.82 -21.55 28.12
CA THR A 305 -32.87 -21.39 29.22
C THR A 305 -32.08 -20.08 29.08
N GLU A 306 -31.27 -19.73 30.08
CA GLU A 306 -30.31 -18.60 29.98
C GLU A 306 -29.30 -18.80 28.84
N ASP A 307 -29.03 -20.05 28.48
CA ASP A 307 -28.24 -20.40 27.29
C ASP A 307 -29.03 -20.32 25.97
N GLY A 308 -30.31 -19.94 26.01
CA GLY A 308 -31.18 -19.87 24.84
C GLY A 308 -31.72 -21.21 24.33
N LYS A 309 -31.54 -22.32 25.07
CA LYS A 309 -31.98 -23.66 24.65
C LYS A 309 -33.43 -23.91 25.06
N LEU A 310 -34.24 -24.48 24.17
CA LEU A 310 -35.64 -24.80 24.45
C LEU A 310 -35.71 -25.82 25.58
N GLN A 311 -36.46 -25.46 26.61
CA GLN A 311 -36.63 -26.26 27.80
C GLN A 311 -37.83 -27.20 27.66
N GLU A 312 -37.67 -28.40 28.22
CA GLU A 312 -38.73 -29.38 28.38
C GLU A 312 -38.89 -29.75 29.84
N GLY A 313 -40.12 -30.07 30.25
CA GLY A 313 -40.45 -30.43 31.62
C GLY A 313 -40.53 -29.22 32.55
N TRP A 314 -40.13 -29.44 33.80
CA TRP A 314 -40.30 -28.47 34.88
C TRP A 314 -39.38 -27.25 34.73
N VAL A 315 -39.94 -26.07 34.99
CA VAL A 315 -39.21 -24.80 35.00
C VAL A 315 -39.61 -23.97 36.20
N ASP A 316 -38.63 -23.47 36.92
CA ASP A 316 -38.80 -22.51 38.00
C ASP A 316 -38.25 -21.16 37.55
N SER A 317 -39.08 -20.12 37.53
CA SER A 317 -38.71 -18.78 37.08
C SER A 317 -39.48 -17.72 37.84
N GLN A 318 -38.76 -16.75 38.42
CA GLN A 318 -39.33 -15.65 39.21
C GLN A 318 -40.27 -16.11 40.34
N GLY A 319 -39.89 -17.18 41.04
CA GLY A 319 -40.70 -17.75 42.15
C GLY A 319 -41.97 -18.48 41.71
N LYS A 320 -42.17 -18.65 40.40
CA LYS A 320 -43.28 -19.39 39.81
C LYS A 320 -42.76 -20.68 39.17
N ARG A 321 -43.59 -21.71 39.19
CA ARG A 321 -43.28 -23.01 38.59
C ARG A 321 -44.17 -23.27 37.39
N TYR A 322 -43.58 -23.77 36.32
CA TYR A 322 -44.21 -24.04 35.04
C TYR A 322 -43.86 -25.46 34.58
N TYR A 323 -44.61 -25.97 33.61
CA TYR A 323 -44.28 -27.23 32.94
C TYR A 323 -44.39 -27.09 31.43
N LEU A 324 -43.32 -27.45 30.75
CA LEU A 324 -43.21 -27.48 29.29
C LEU A 324 -43.39 -28.92 28.82
N ALA A 325 -44.20 -29.12 27.78
CA ALA A 325 -44.31 -30.42 27.10
C ALA A 325 -44.44 -30.21 25.60
N ASN A 326 -43.69 -30.99 24.80
CA ASN A 326 -43.59 -30.78 23.35
C ASN A 326 -43.20 -29.33 23.01
N GLY A 327 -42.31 -28.76 23.82
CA GLY A 327 -41.76 -27.42 23.75
C GLY A 327 -42.68 -26.32 24.26
N GLN A 328 -43.94 -26.61 24.61
CA GLN A 328 -44.96 -25.60 24.88
C GLN A 328 -45.35 -25.54 26.35
N LEU A 329 -45.69 -24.34 26.83
CA LEU A 329 -46.19 -24.12 28.18
C LEU A 329 -47.55 -24.81 28.35
N MET A 330 -47.65 -25.62 29.39
CA MET A 330 -48.90 -26.31 29.70
C MET A 330 -49.81 -25.46 30.57
N THR A 331 -51.11 -25.54 30.29
CA THR A 331 -52.20 -24.94 31.08
C THR A 331 -53.29 -25.98 31.36
N GLY A 332 -54.09 -25.77 32.39
CA GLY A 332 -55.14 -26.69 32.84
C GLY A 332 -54.61 -27.96 33.51
N TRP A 333 -55.48 -28.98 33.60
CA TRP A 333 -55.14 -30.27 34.19
C TRP A 333 -54.11 -31.03 33.36
N ARG A 334 -53.06 -31.54 34.00
CA ARG A 334 -52.02 -32.37 33.37
C ARG A 334 -51.61 -33.51 34.28
N LYS A 335 -51.46 -34.70 33.69
CA LYS A 335 -50.85 -35.86 34.36
C LYS A 335 -49.37 -35.90 33.99
N ILE A 336 -48.50 -35.88 35.00
CA ILE A 336 -47.04 -35.88 34.83
C ILE A 336 -46.50 -37.00 35.74
N GLY A 337 -45.98 -38.07 35.14
CA GLY A 337 -45.77 -39.32 35.85
C GLY A 337 -47.09 -39.87 36.42
N ASP A 338 -47.11 -40.22 37.69
CA ASP A 338 -48.29 -40.76 38.37
C ASP A 338 -49.15 -39.69 39.08
N LYS A 339 -48.73 -38.42 39.02
CA LYS A 339 -49.38 -37.31 39.72
C LYS A 339 -50.20 -36.44 38.75
N GLN A 340 -51.31 -35.89 39.24
CA GLN A 340 -52.07 -34.85 38.55
C GLN A 340 -51.74 -33.48 39.10
N TYR A 341 -51.62 -32.51 38.20
CA TYR A 341 -51.31 -31.11 38.46
C TYR A 341 -52.32 -30.23 37.73
N TYR A 342 -52.52 -29.02 38.22
CA TYR A 342 -53.26 -27.98 37.50
C TYR A 342 -52.35 -26.77 37.27
N PHE A 343 -52.30 -26.29 36.04
CA PHE A 343 -51.59 -25.08 35.65
C PHE A 343 -52.63 -23.99 35.32
N ASN A 344 -52.47 -22.80 35.88
CA ASN A 344 -53.37 -21.66 35.65
C ASN A 344 -53.31 -21.20 34.18
N GLY A 345 -54.19 -20.26 33.80
CA GLY A 345 -54.20 -19.70 32.44
C GLY A 345 -52.90 -19.00 32.02
N ASP A 346 -52.12 -18.51 32.98
CA ASP A 346 -50.77 -17.96 32.78
C ASP A 346 -49.65 -19.02 32.84
N GLY A 347 -50.03 -20.30 32.94
CA GLY A 347 -49.13 -21.46 33.00
C GLY A 347 -48.51 -21.73 34.36
N THR A 348 -48.80 -20.93 35.39
CA THR A 348 -48.26 -21.16 36.73
C THR A 348 -48.89 -22.39 37.37
N MET A 349 -48.07 -23.23 38.02
CA MET A 349 -48.54 -24.39 38.76
C MET A 349 -49.37 -23.93 39.96
N ALA A 350 -50.60 -24.42 40.06
CA ALA A 350 -51.48 -24.10 41.18
C ALA A 350 -51.10 -24.91 42.43
N THR A 351 -51.23 -24.27 43.58
CA THR A 351 -51.15 -24.87 44.92
C THR A 351 -52.34 -24.39 45.75
N GLY A 352 -52.68 -25.14 46.80
CA GLY A 352 -53.84 -24.86 47.65
C GLY A 352 -55.19 -25.20 47.00
N TRP A 353 -56.25 -24.57 47.51
CA TRP A 353 -57.61 -24.76 47.00
C TRP A 353 -57.84 -23.96 45.71
N ILE A 354 -58.22 -24.65 44.63
CA ILE A 354 -58.71 -24.03 43.40
C ILE A 354 -60.16 -24.43 43.14
N THR A 355 -60.88 -23.62 42.35
CA THR A 355 -62.25 -23.92 41.92
C THR A 355 -62.33 -23.81 40.39
N ILE A 356 -62.78 -24.88 39.75
CA ILE A 356 -62.91 -24.99 38.29
C ILE A 356 -64.32 -25.51 38.00
N ASP A 357 -65.09 -24.79 37.19
CA ASP A 357 -66.47 -25.14 36.82
C ASP A 357 -67.35 -25.52 38.02
N GLY A 358 -67.22 -24.76 39.11
CA GLY A 358 -67.97 -24.97 40.37
C GLY A 358 -67.47 -26.10 41.27
N LYS A 359 -66.46 -26.87 40.86
CA LYS A 359 -65.85 -27.94 41.67
C LYS A 359 -64.56 -27.46 42.33
N SER A 360 -64.39 -27.78 43.61
CA SER A 360 -63.18 -27.42 44.38
C SER A 360 -62.19 -28.58 44.44
N TYR A 361 -60.91 -28.27 44.26
CA TYR A 361 -59.79 -29.21 44.27
C TYR A 361 -58.68 -28.68 45.17
N PHE A 362 -58.00 -29.55 45.91
CA PHE A 362 -56.84 -29.18 46.72
C PHE A 362 -55.55 -29.70 46.10
N LEU A 363 -54.63 -28.80 45.79
CA LEU A 363 -53.31 -29.10 45.26
C LEU A 363 -52.30 -28.91 46.38
N LYS A 364 -51.49 -29.92 46.68
CA LYS A 364 -50.47 -29.85 47.74
C LYS A 364 -49.39 -28.83 47.38
N GLU A 365 -48.47 -28.55 48.32
CA GLU A 365 -47.32 -27.67 48.07
C GLU A 365 -46.44 -28.14 46.91
N ASP A 366 -46.32 -29.46 46.73
CA ASP A 366 -45.63 -30.05 45.57
C ASP A 366 -46.41 -29.93 44.26
N GLY A 367 -47.60 -29.33 44.28
CA GLY A 367 -48.53 -29.12 43.17
C GLY A 367 -49.45 -30.29 42.85
N SER A 368 -49.26 -31.46 43.49
CA SER A 368 -50.04 -32.64 43.14
C SER A 368 -51.42 -32.66 43.79
N LEU A 369 -52.42 -33.10 43.03
CA LEU A 369 -53.82 -33.22 43.48
C LEU A 369 -53.94 -34.19 44.66
N ASP A 370 -54.58 -33.72 45.73
CA ASP A 370 -55.06 -34.54 46.82
C ASP A 370 -56.52 -34.93 46.57
N THR A 371 -56.75 -36.20 46.25
CA THR A 371 -58.09 -36.73 45.99
C THR A 371 -58.90 -37.02 47.25
N SER A 372 -58.28 -36.93 48.43
CA SER A 372 -58.93 -37.16 49.73
C SER A 372 -59.42 -35.87 50.41
N ALA A 373 -58.97 -34.71 49.93
CA ALA A 373 -59.31 -33.42 50.51
C ALA A 373 -60.76 -33.00 50.20
N ILE A 374 -61.48 -32.55 51.23
CA ILE A 374 -62.87 -32.06 51.13
C ILE A 374 -62.93 -30.61 51.64
N LYS A 375 -63.41 -29.68 50.80
CA LYS A 375 -63.58 -28.26 51.18
C LYS A 375 -64.83 -28.14 52.05
N LYS A 376 -64.67 -27.83 53.34
CA LYS A 376 -65.81 -27.52 54.22
C LYS A 376 -66.29 -26.11 53.90
N GLU A 377 -67.47 -25.98 53.33
CA GLU A 377 -68.15 -24.67 53.24
C GLU A 377 -68.53 -24.24 54.65
N THR A 378 -67.92 -23.16 55.12
CA THR A 378 -68.37 -22.54 56.37
C THR A 378 -69.53 -21.64 55.99
N ALA A 379 -70.76 -22.10 56.22
CA ALA A 379 -71.94 -21.24 56.10
C ALA A 379 -71.77 -20.08 57.09
N ALA A 380 -71.58 -18.87 56.58
CA ALA A 380 -71.66 -17.66 57.39
C ALA A 380 -73.09 -17.56 57.93
N GLN A 381 -73.22 -17.60 59.26
CA GLN A 381 -74.45 -17.33 59.99
C GLN A 381 -74.78 -15.84 59.98
#